data_AF-A0A2E1BW41-F1
#
_entry.id   AF-A0A2E1BW41-F1
#
_cell.length_a   1.000
_cell.length_b   1.000
_cell.length_c   1.000
_cell.angle_alpha   90.00
_cell.angle_beta   90.00
_cell.angle_gamma   90.00
#
_symmetry.space_group_name_H-M   'P 1'
#
loop_
_entity.id
_entity.type
_entity.pdbx_description
1 polymer ?
#
loop_
_entity_poly.entity_id
_entity_poly.type
_entity_poly.pdbx_seq_one_letter_code
_entity_poly.pdbx_strand_id
1 'polypeptide(L)'
;MIIICNNCKTKFNVLDNLIPPEGRMVQCSYCNAKWKQENVSETSSNLGLWVFWIITLTITFAILYLGLIIVFGNIIPIPKELFNFLINTGIPIEGGNLFGREFDR
;
A
#
# COMPACT_ATOMS: atom_id res chain seq x y z
N MET A 1 -0.27 -26.74 -1.65
CA MET A 1 -0.91 -26.25 -2.90
C MET A 1 -1.49 -27.39 -3.73
N ILE A 2 -2.44 -27.09 -4.63
CA ILE A 2 -2.99 -28.06 -5.59
C ILE A 2 -2.42 -27.78 -6.98
N ILE A 3 -1.84 -28.80 -7.60
CA ILE A 3 -1.33 -28.73 -8.98
C ILE A 3 -2.15 -29.64 -9.88
N ILE A 4 -2.27 -29.28 -11.16
CA ILE A 4 -3.09 -29.99 -12.15
C ILE A 4 -2.18 -30.47 -13.27
N CYS A 5 -2.31 -31.75 -13.66
CA CYS A 5 -1.58 -32.25 -14.82
C CYS A 5 -2.19 -31.73 -16.12
N ASN A 6 -1.36 -31.18 -17.02
CA ASN A 6 -1.81 -30.64 -18.31
C ASN A 6 -2.39 -31.71 -19.26
N ASN A 7 -1.98 -32.97 -19.12
CA ASN A 7 -2.38 -34.05 -20.03
C ASN A 7 -3.67 -34.74 -19.55
N CYS A 8 -3.70 -35.22 -18.31
CA CYS A 8 -4.83 -36.00 -17.77
C CYS A 8 -5.77 -35.20 -16.84
N LYS A 9 -5.48 -33.92 -16.58
CA LYS A 9 -6.28 -33.01 -15.74
C LYS A 9 -6.52 -33.50 -14.30
N THR A 10 -5.75 -34.48 -13.83
CA THR A 10 -5.80 -34.96 -12.45
C THR A 10 -5.22 -33.91 -11.51
N LYS A 11 -5.86 -33.74 -10.35
CA LYS A 11 -5.44 -32.80 -9.30
C LYS A 11 -4.59 -33.52 -8.26
N PHE A 12 -3.48 -32.92 -7.86
CA PHE A 12 -2.59 -33.45 -6.83
C PHE A 12 -2.45 -32.43 -5.71
N ASN A 13 -2.63 -32.87 -4.46
CA ASN A 13 -2.33 -32.06 -3.29
C ASN A 13 -0.85 -32.26 -2.91
N VAL A 14 -0.05 -31.20 -2.99
CA VAL A 14 1.40 -31.22 -2.78
C VAL A 14 1.74 -30.22 -1.68
N LEU A 15 2.69 -30.58 -0.81
CA LEU A 15 3.21 -29.69 0.21
C LEU A 15 3.94 -28.50 -0.45
N ASP A 16 3.76 -27.29 0.08
CA ASP A 16 4.35 -26.08 -0.51
C ASP A 16 5.89 -26.07 -0.46
N ASN A 17 6.47 -26.80 0.50
CA ASN A 17 7.92 -26.98 0.63
C ASN A 17 8.55 -27.83 -0.48
N LEU A 18 7.76 -28.60 -1.25
CA LEU A 18 8.29 -29.48 -2.29
C LEU A 18 8.59 -28.74 -3.58
N ILE A 19 7.95 -27.60 -3.82
CA ILE A 19 8.14 -26.77 -5.03
C ILE A 19 8.60 -25.39 -4.56
N PRO A 20 9.92 -25.15 -4.58
CA PRO A 20 10.49 -23.88 -4.14
C PRO A 20 10.13 -22.75 -5.13
N PRO A 21 10.33 -21.47 -4.77
CA PRO A 21 9.97 -20.31 -5.59
C PRO A 21 10.62 -20.29 -6.98
N GLU A 22 11.79 -20.90 -7.17
CA GLU A 22 12.44 -21.10 -8.48
C GLU A 22 11.70 -22.07 -9.42
N GLY A 23 10.66 -22.72 -8.91
CA GLY A 23 9.90 -23.77 -9.57
C GLY A 23 10.61 -25.13 -9.56
N ARG A 24 9.86 -26.20 -9.82
CA ARG A 24 10.39 -27.58 -9.84
C ARG A 24 9.84 -28.38 -10.99
N MET A 25 10.66 -29.28 -11.54
CA MET A 25 10.20 -30.31 -12.46
C MET A 25 9.40 -31.37 -11.71
N VAL A 26 8.15 -31.58 -12.11
CA VAL A 26 7.24 -32.56 -11.52
C VAL A 26 6.82 -33.60 -12.57
N GLN A 27 6.44 -34.78 -12.12
CA GLN A 27 5.98 -35.88 -12.97
C GLN A 27 4.59 -36.35 -12.52
N CYS A 28 3.69 -36.54 -13.48
CA CYS A 28 2.37 -37.10 -13.22
C CYS A 28 2.48 -38.60 -12.94
N SER A 29 1.89 -39.07 -11.84
CA SER A 29 1.84 -40.50 -11.50
C SER A 29 0.91 -41.32 -12.40
N TYR A 30 -0.06 -40.68 -13.07
CA TYR A 30 -1.04 -41.37 -13.91
C TYR A 30 -0.58 -41.49 -15.37
N CYS A 31 -0.09 -40.41 -15.98
CA CYS A 31 0.25 -40.38 -17.41
C CYS A 31 1.74 -40.15 -17.70
N ASN A 32 2.61 -40.15 -16.67
CA ASN A 32 4.06 -39.94 -16.78
C ASN A 32 4.52 -38.64 -17.47
N ALA A 33 3.60 -37.70 -17.70
CA ALA A 33 3.94 -36.38 -18.25
C ALA A 33 4.81 -35.61 -17.26
N LYS A 34 5.83 -34.94 -17.77
CA LYS A 34 6.74 -34.10 -16.98
C LYS A 34 6.54 -32.64 -17.38
N TRP A 35 6.46 -31.75 -16.39
CA TRP A 35 6.36 -30.31 -16.62
C TRP A 35 7.06 -29.54 -15.51
N LYS A 36 7.38 -28.28 -15.78
CA LYS A 36 7.90 -27.35 -14.77
C LYS A 36 6.71 -26.70 -14.07
N GLN A 37 6.57 -26.92 -12.77
CA GLN A 37 5.58 -26.24 -11.94
C GLN A 37 6.24 -25.04 -11.27
N GLU A 38 5.73 -23.85 -11.56
CA GLU A 38 6.09 -22.64 -10.83
C GLU A 38 5.29 -22.59 -9.53
N ASN A 39 5.94 -22.15 -8.45
CA ASN A 39 5.24 -21.87 -7.22
C ASN A 39 4.46 -20.57 -7.46
N VAL A 40 3.13 -20.63 -7.36
CA VAL A 40 2.32 -19.42 -7.28
C VAL A 40 2.58 -18.87 -5.89
N SER A 41 3.65 -18.09 -5.76
CA SER A 41 4.00 -17.47 -4.50
C SER A 41 2.81 -16.60 -4.08
N GLU A 42 2.16 -17.00 -2.98
CA GLU A 42 1.22 -16.12 -2.31
C GLU A 42 2.02 -14.88 -1.91
N THR A 43 1.81 -13.78 -2.65
CA THR A 43 2.44 -12.50 -2.33
C THR A 43 2.04 -12.18 -0.90
N SER A 44 3.01 -12.14 0.02
CA SER A 44 2.72 -12.02 1.45
C SER A 44 1.87 -10.78 1.69
N SER A 45 0.67 -10.97 2.23
CA SER A 45 -0.29 -9.91 2.58
C SER A 45 0.29 -8.82 3.50
N ASN A 46 1.41 -9.13 4.17
CA ASN A 46 2.18 -8.20 4.98
C ASN A 46 2.64 -6.94 4.22
N LEU A 47 2.96 -7.03 2.92
CA LEU A 47 3.40 -5.86 2.16
C LEU A 47 2.27 -4.83 2.01
N GLY A 48 1.07 -5.31 1.67
CA GLY A 48 -0.12 -4.45 1.55
C GLY A 48 -0.54 -3.81 2.87
N LEU A 49 -0.41 -4.56 3.97
CA LEU A 49 -0.73 -4.05 5.31
C LEU A 49 0.23 -2.92 5.72
N TRP A 50 1.54 -3.09 5.52
CA TRP A 50 2.52 -2.05 5.81
C TRP A 50 2.30 -0.78 4.98
N VAL A 51 2.02 -0.94 3.68
CA VAL A 51 1.70 0.20 2.80
C VAL A 51 0.46 0.95 3.30
N PHE A 52 -0.59 0.24 3.71
CA PHE A 52 -1.79 0.85 4.27
C PHE A 52 -1.51 1.65 5.55
N TRP A 53 -0.74 1.09 6.48
CA TRP A 53 -0.39 1.79 7.73
C TRP A 53 0.52 3.00 7.50
N ILE A 54 1.46 2.92 6.54
CA ILE A 54 2.32 4.06 6.19
C ILE A 54 1.47 5.20 5.59
N ILE A 55 0.59 4.88 4.63
CA ILE A 55 -0.27 5.89 3.99
C ILE A 55 -1.22 6.53 5.00
N THR A 56 -1.84 5.74 5.86
CA THR A 56 -2.76 6.28 6.88
C THR A 56 -2.03 7.16 7.90
N LEU A 57 -0.85 6.76 8.34
CA LEU A 57 -0.02 7.55 9.25
C LEU A 57 0.43 8.86 8.61
N THR A 58 0.90 8.85 7.36
CA THR A 58 1.34 10.08 6.66
C THR A 58 0.19 11.06 6.45
N ILE A 59 -0.99 10.58 6.03
CA ILE A 59 -2.20 11.42 5.89
C ILE A 59 -2.58 12.04 7.24
N THR A 60 -2.56 11.25 8.31
CA THR A 60 -2.91 11.72 9.65
C THR A 60 -1.95 12.83 10.12
N PHE A 61 -0.64 12.63 9.93
CA PHE A 61 0.36 13.66 10.25
C PHE A 61 0.18 14.94 9.41
N ALA A 62 -0.15 14.81 8.13
CA ALA A 62 -0.39 15.96 7.27
C ALA A 62 -1.60 16.79 7.75
N ILE A 63 -2.70 16.14 8.13
CA ILE A 63 -3.89 16.80 8.67
C ILE A 63 -3.57 17.52 10.00
N LEU A 64 -2.85 16.85 10.89
CA LEU A 64 -2.44 17.46 12.16
C LEU A 64 -1.53 18.67 11.94
N TYR A 65 -0.57 18.58 11.02
CA TYR A 65 0.32 19.69 10.68
C TYR A 65 -0.45 20.89 10.11
N LEU A 66 -1.42 20.65 9.22
CA LEU A 66 -2.32 21.71 8.72
C LEU A 66 -3.14 22.34 9.86
N GLY A 67 -3.67 21.54 10.78
CA GLY A 67 -4.38 22.03 11.96
C GLY A 67 -3.49 22.92 12.84
N LEU A 68 -2.24 22.52 13.08
CA LEU A 68 -1.27 23.33 13.83
C LEU A 68 -0.94 24.63 13.11
N ILE A 69 -0.75 24.58 11.79
CA ILE A 69 -0.53 25.75 10.94
C ILE A 69 -1.66 26.79 11.07
N ILE A 70 -2.91 26.33 11.16
CA ILE A 70 -4.07 27.20 11.33
C ILE A 70 -4.12 27.77 12.75
N VAL A 71 -3.88 26.95 13.78
CA VAL A 71 -3.97 27.36 15.19
C VAL A 71 -2.84 28.29 15.62
N PHE A 72 -1.61 27.98 15.23
CA PHE A 72 -0.41 28.72 15.66
C PHE A 72 0.01 29.83 14.69
N GLY A 73 -0.72 30.01 13.57
CA GLY A 73 -0.50 31.08 12.61
C GLY A 73 0.98 31.20 12.19
N ASN A 74 1.52 32.41 12.26
CA ASN A 74 2.86 32.75 11.78
C ASN A 74 4.04 32.25 12.64
N ILE A 75 3.78 31.60 13.78
CA ILE A 75 4.82 31.03 14.63
C ILE A 75 5.53 29.86 13.92
N ILE A 76 4.82 29.18 13.00
CA ILE A 76 5.35 28.08 12.21
C ILE A 76 5.74 28.61 10.82
N PRO A 77 7.04 28.66 10.48
CA PRO A 77 7.49 29.13 9.16
C PRO A 77 7.10 28.12 8.08
N ILE A 78 6.45 28.61 7.02
CA ILE A 78 5.99 27.80 5.87
C ILE A 78 6.82 28.16 4.63
N PRO A 79 7.26 27.17 3.83
CA PRO A 79 7.90 27.42 2.55
C PRO A 79 6.91 28.02 1.53
N LYS A 80 7.37 28.98 0.72
CA LYS A 80 6.53 29.72 -0.25
C LYS A 80 5.76 28.84 -1.23
N GLU A 81 6.36 27.73 -1.67
CA GLU A 81 5.71 26.77 -2.57
C GLU A 81 4.47 26.14 -1.92
N LEU A 82 4.58 25.77 -0.64
CA LEU A 82 3.46 25.19 0.10
C LEU A 82 2.36 26.23 0.35
N PHE A 83 2.74 27.48 0.66
CA PHE A 83 1.79 28.58 0.82
C PHE A 83 0.96 28.81 -0.45
N ASN A 84 1.62 28.93 -1.60
CA ASN A 84 0.95 29.13 -2.89
C ASN A 84 0.05 27.94 -3.26
N PHE A 85 0.52 26.71 -3.01
CA PHE A 85 -0.27 25.50 -3.26
C PHE A 85 -1.55 25.46 -2.42
N LEU A 86 -1.46 25.79 -1.12
CA LEU A 86 -2.60 25.79 -0.21
C LEU A 86 -3.67 26.82 -0.63
N ILE A 87 -3.25 28.02 -1.03
CA ILE A 87 -4.16 29.06 -1.53
C ILE A 87 -4.82 28.63 -2.84
N ASN A 88 -4.04 28.10 -3.78
CA ASN A 88 -4.56 27.62 -5.06
C ASN A 88 -5.53 26.43 -4.89
N THR A 89 -5.35 25.63 -3.84
CA THR A 89 -6.25 24.54 -3.47
C THR A 89 -7.51 25.03 -2.74
N GLY A 90 -7.60 26.33 -2.42
CA GLY A 90 -8.74 26.95 -1.76
C GLY A 90 -8.73 26.88 -0.23
N ILE A 91 -7.56 26.64 0.39
CA ILE A 91 -7.42 26.56 1.84
C ILE A 91 -7.10 27.97 2.40
N PRO A 92 -7.98 28.55 3.23
CA PRO A 92 -7.79 29.91 3.75
C PRO A 92 -6.74 29.92 4.86
N ILE A 93 -5.49 30.22 4.49
CA ILE A 93 -4.34 30.24 5.41
C ILE A 93 -3.85 31.65 5.76
N GLU A 94 -4.26 32.67 5.01
CA GLU A 94 -3.86 34.07 5.23
C GLU A 94 -4.64 34.72 6.38
N GLY A 95 -5.88 34.26 6.61
CA GLY A 95 -6.76 34.74 7.67
C GLY A 95 -8.22 34.46 7.34
N GLY A 96 -9.08 34.55 8.34
CA GLY A 96 -10.51 34.35 8.18
C GLY A 96 -11.22 33.91 9.45
N ASN A 97 -12.46 33.45 9.30
CA ASN A 97 -13.25 32.88 10.39
C ASN A 97 -13.34 31.35 10.23
N LEU A 98 -12.69 30.60 11.12
CA LEU A 98 -12.78 29.14 11.17
C LEU A 98 -13.28 28.72 12.56
N PHE A 99 -14.31 27.87 12.60
CA PHE A 99 -14.92 27.39 13.85
C PHE A 99 -15.37 28.52 14.80
N GLY A 100 -15.83 29.65 14.25
CA GLY A 100 -16.29 30.80 15.04
C GLY A 100 -15.18 31.59 15.74
N ARG A 101 -13.91 31.39 15.34
CA ARG A 101 -12.78 32.21 15.79
C ARG A 101 -12.12 32.88 14.59
N GLU A 102 -11.84 34.17 14.72
CA GLU A 102 -10.99 34.91 13.81
C GLU A 102 -9.53 34.54 14.05
N PHE A 103 -8.81 34.31 12.95
CA PHE A 103 -7.37 34.11 12.96
C PHE A 103 -6.79 34.88 11.78
N ASP A 104 -5.58 35.39 11.98
CA ASP A 104 -4.82 36.18 11.02
C ASP A 104 -3.40 35.64 11.02
N ARG A 105 -2.78 35.50 9.84
CA ARG A 105 -1.45 34.91 9.70
C ARG A 105 -0.39 35.96 9.40
#